data_AF-A0A925CNA4-F1
#
_entry.id   AF-A0A925CNA4-F1
#
_cell.length_a   1.000
_cell.length_b   1.000
_cell.length_c   1.000
_cell.angle_alpha   90.00
_cell.angle_beta   90.00
_cell.angle_gamma   90.00
#
_symmetry.space_group_name_H-M   'P 1'
#
loop_
_entity.id
_entity.type
_entity.pdbx_description
1 polymer ?
#
loop_
_entity_poly.entity_id
_entity_poly.type
_entity_poly.pdbx_seq_one_letter_code
_entity_poly.pdbx_strand_id
1 'polypeptide(L)' 'LNNIATMHSVEGRPLPLITPPTLRVGVRRLIEPVLPNVPVISLAELPASVNLTSVATWELPHAS' A
#
# COMPACT_ATOMS: atom_id res chain seq x y z
N LEU A 1 11.61 -2.10 -2.79
CA LEU A 1 10.58 -2.67 -1.89
C LEU A 1 10.99 -2.60 -0.43
N ASN A 2 11.92 -3.46 0.01
CA ASN A 2 12.31 -3.52 1.42
C ASN A 2 12.83 -2.16 1.93
N ASN A 3 13.72 -1.51 1.18
CA ASN A 3 14.30 -0.23 1.61
C ASN A 3 13.26 0.90 1.74
N ILE A 4 12.23 0.95 0.90
CA ILE A 4 11.19 2.00 0.97
C ILE A 4 10.25 1.74 2.16
N ALA A 5 9.84 0.49 2.38
CA ALA A 5 9.02 0.09 3.52
C ALA A 5 9.76 0.32 4.86
N THR A 6 11.06 0.04 4.89
CA THR A 6 11.89 0.22 6.09
C THR A 6 12.27 1.68 6.33
N MET A 7 12.56 2.48 5.29
CA MET A 7 12.99 3.87 5.43
C MET A 7 11.88 4.83 5.82
N HIS A 8 10.63 4.53 5.49
CA HIS A 8 9.50 5.44 5.76
C HIS A 8 8.56 4.95 6.86
N SER A 9 8.98 3.97 7.66
CA SER A 9 8.26 3.54 8.85
C SER A 9 8.07 4.71 9.81
N VAL A 10 6.82 5.12 10.05
CA VAL A 10 6.48 6.12 11.06
C VAL A 10 6.28 5.38 12.37
N GLU A 11 7.12 5.68 13.37
CA GLU A 11 7.02 5.10 14.72
C GLU A 11 7.07 3.55 14.77
N GLY A 12 7.79 2.93 13.83
CA GLY A 12 7.90 1.47 13.75
C GLY A 12 6.72 0.76 13.09
N ARG A 13 5.72 1.51 12.59
CA ARG A 13 4.60 0.95 11.83
C ARG A 13 4.90 0.98 10.33
N PRO A 14 4.76 -0.17 9.63
CA PRO A 14 4.93 -0.20 8.18
C PRO A 14 3.87 0.67 7.50
N LEU A 15 4.29 1.47 6.52
CA LEU A 15 3.37 2.30 5.75
C LEU A 15 2.41 1.45 4.92
N PRO A 16 1.13 1.85 4.82
CA PRO A 16 0.17 1.14 4.01
C PRO A 16 0.44 1.36 2.52
N LEU A 17 0.20 0.31 1.73
CA LEU A 17 0.00 0.43 0.29
C LEU A 17 -1.47 0.75 0.02
N ILE A 18 -1.71 1.88 -0.64
CA ILE A 18 -3.03 2.30 -1.06
C ILE A 18 -3.26 1.83 -2.50
N THR A 19 -4.40 1.19 -2.75
CA THR A 19 -4.73 0.58 -4.06
C THR A 19 -6.16 0.93 -4.51
N PRO A 20 -6.47 0.82 -5.80
CA PRO A 20 -7.87 0.79 -6.26
C PRO A 20 -8.64 -0.40 -5.63
N PRO A 21 -9.95 -0.26 -5.34
CA PRO A 21 -10.73 -1.31 -4.68
C PRO A 21 -10.70 -2.67 -5.40
N THR A 22 -10.71 -2.65 -6.74
CA THR A 22 -10.68 -3.86 -7.58
C THR A 22 -9.38 -4.65 -7.46
N LEU A 23 -8.27 -4.00 -7.10
CA LEU A 23 -6.95 -4.62 -7.06
C LEU A 23 -6.50 -5.02 -5.65
N ARG A 24 -7.15 -4.52 -4.60
CA ARG A 24 -6.71 -4.65 -3.20
C ARG A 24 -6.39 -6.09 -2.78
N VAL A 25 -7.30 -7.02 -3.08
CA VAL A 25 -7.13 -8.45 -2.70
C VAL A 25 -6.01 -9.10 -3.50
N GLY A 26 -5.94 -8.82 -4.81
CA GLY A 26 -4.90 -9.35 -5.70
C GLY A 26 -3.51 -8.87 -5.28
N VAL A 27 -3.36 -7.57 -5.04
CA VAL A 27 -2.11 -6.97 -4.56
C VAL A 27 -1.70 -7.57 -3.21
N ARG A 28 -2.62 -7.71 -2.25
CA ARG A 28 -2.31 -8.32 -0.95
C ARG A 28 -1.75 -9.73 -1.10
N ARG A 29 -2.42 -10.59 -1.88
CA ARG A 29 -1.98 -11.97 -2.11
C ARG A 29 -0.61 -12.05 -2.79
N LEU A 30 -0.33 -11.13 -3.70
CA LEU A 30 0.94 -11.08 -4.41
C LEU A 30 2.11 -10.73 -3.47
N ILE A 31 1.92 -9.76 -2.56
CA ILE A 31 3.03 -9.27 -1.74
C ILE A 31 3.18 -10.00 -0.40
N GLU A 32 2.11 -10.61 0.12
CA GLU A 32 2.06 -11.25 1.45
C GLU A 32 3.22 -12.23 1.71
N PRO A 33 3.64 -13.08 0.75
CA PRO A 33 4.73 -14.02 0.98
C PRO A 33 6.08 -13.37 1.31
N VAL A 34 6.30 -12.12 0.89
CA VAL A 34 7.58 -11.40 1.04
C VAL A 34 7.47 -10.23 2.03
N LEU A 35 6.32 -9.55 2.04
CA LEU A 35 6.05 -8.36 2.84
C LEU A 35 4.78 -8.56 3.69
N PRO A 36 4.78 -9.54 4.62
CA PRO A 36 3.57 -9.94 5.34
C PRO A 36 3.00 -8.82 6.21
N ASN A 37 3.87 -7.97 6.74
CA ASN A 37 3.52 -6.89 7.67
C ASN A 37 3.09 -5.59 6.98
N VAL A 38 3.25 -5.45 5.66
CA VAL A 38 2.85 -4.25 4.94
C VAL A 38 1.33 -4.24 4.78
N PRO A 39 0.61 -3.26 5.35
CA PRO A 39 -0.83 -3.17 5.19
C PRO A 39 -1.19 -2.85 3.75
N VAL A 40 -2.24 -3.48 3.22
CA VAL A 40 -2.79 -3.16 1.90
C VAL A 40 -4.25 -2.78 2.07
N ILE A 41 -4.55 -1.52 1.77
CA ILE A 41 -5.88 -0.92 1.90
C ILE A 41 -6.31 -0.31 0.57
N SER A 42 -7.62 -0.28 0.33
CA SER A 42 -8.17 0.44 -0.81
C SER A 42 -8.55 1.86 -0.46
N LEU A 43 -8.65 2.72 -1.47
CA LEU A 43 -9.19 4.08 -1.32
C LEU A 43 -10.64 4.09 -0.79
N ALA A 44 -11.41 3.02 -1.01
CA ALA A 44 -12.79 2.91 -0.53
C ALA A 44 -12.89 2.55 0.98
N GLU A 45 -11.81 2.08 1.59
CA GLU A 45 -11.74 1.78 3.04
C GLU A 45 -11.42 3.02 3.87
N LEU A 46 -11.10 4.14 3.21
CA LEU A 46 -10.69 5.38 3.87
C LEU A 46 -11.87 6.33 4.09
N PRO A 47 -11.86 7.12 5.17
CA PRO A 47 -12.79 8.22 5.33
C PRO A 47 -12.65 9.24 4.19
N ALA A 48 -13.77 9.80 3.73
CA ALA A 48 -13.78 10.76 2.63
C ALA A 48 -12.93 12.03 2.88
N SER A 49 -12.67 12.36 4.15
CA SER A 49 -11.95 13.57 4.57
C SER A 49 -10.53 13.31 5.08
N VAL A 50 -9.92 12.18 4.73
CA VAL A 50 -8.54 11.89 5.16
C VAL A 50 -7.52 12.62 4.27
N ASN A 51 -6.52 13.26 4.89
CA ASN A 51 -5.39 13.83 4.17
C ASN A 51 -4.39 12.72 3.83
N LEU A 52 -4.12 12.54 2.54
CA LEU A 52 -3.16 11.56 2.04
C LEU A 52 -1.87 12.25 1.60
N THR A 53 -0.74 11.76 2.10
CA THR A 53 0.58 12.15 1.63
C THR A 53 1.24 10.95 0.97
N SER A 54 1.43 11.02 -0.34
CA SER A 54 2.15 9.96 -1.07
C SER A 54 3.65 10.08 -0.81
N VAL A 55 4.25 9.00 -0.33
CA VAL A 55 5.70 8.91 -0.07
C VAL A 55 6.43 8.28 -1.27
N ALA A 56 5.74 7.40 -1.97
CA ALA A 56 6.17 6.81 -3.22
C ALA A 56 4.94 6.36 -4.02
N THR A 57 5.03 6.45 -5.34
CA THR A 57 4.02 5.92 -6.26
C THR A 57 4.68 4.86 -7.12
N TRP A 58 3.93 3.78 -7.39
CA TRP A 58 4.40 2.72 -8.27
C TRP A 58 3.49 2.60 -9.47
N GLU A 59 4.10 2.65 -10.66
CA GLU A 59 3.37 2.49 -11.90
C GLU A 59 3.36 1.03 -12.31
N LEU A 60 2.16 0.46 -12.43
CA LEU A 60 1.94 -0.81 -13.09
C LEU A 60 1.31 -0.53 -14.45
N PRO A 61 2.11 -0.45 -15.52
CA PRO A 61 1.52 -0.44 -16.85
C PRO A 61 0.72 -1.74 -16.99
N HIS A 62 -0.55 -1.63 -17.38
CA HIS A 62 -1.53 -2.72 -17.57
C HIS A 62 -2.30 -3.22 -16.33
N ALA A 63 -2.44 -2.41 -15.28
CA ALA A 63 -3.41 -2.69 -14.23
C ALA A 63 -4.85 -2.36 -14.70
N SER A 64 -5.54 -3.33 -15.30
CA SER A 64 -6.94 -3.22 -15.77
C SER A 64 -7.95 -3.61 -14.71
#